data_AF-A0A392U558-F1
#
_entry.id   AF-A0A392U558-F1
#
_cell.length_a   1.000
_cell.length_b   1.000
_cell.length_c   1.000
_cell.angle_alpha   90.00
_cell.angle_beta   90.00
_cell.angle_gamma   90.00
#
_symmetry.space_group_name_H-M   'P 1'
#
loop_
_entity.id
_entity.type
_entity.pdbx_description
1 polymer ?
#
loop_
_entity_poly.entity_id
_entity_poly.type
_entity_poly.pdbx_seq_one_letter_code
_entity_poly.pdbx_strand_id
1 'polypeptide(L)' 'MCLKKEYFEALELVEGGIVHLGDGKACKVRGVVSVCLRRFDNCGFLLHDV' A
#
# COMPACT_ATOMS: atom_id res chain seq x y z
N MET A 1 19.34 -16.79 -8.93
CA MET A 1 18.01 -16.74 -8.28
C MET A 1 17.97 -15.48 -7.44
N CYS A 2 17.11 -14.51 -7.77
CA CYS A 2 16.99 -13.29 -6.96
C CYS A 2 16.32 -13.67 -5.63
N LEU A 3 17.02 -13.47 -4.51
CA LEU A 3 16.47 -13.62 -3.16
C LEU A 3 15.37 -12.57 -3.00
N LYS A 4 14.10 -12.97 -3.11
CA LYS A 4 12.98 -12.12 -2.71
C LYS A 4 13.10 -11.92 -1.20
N LYS A 5 13.61 -10.77 -0.76
CA LYS A 5 13.46 -10.40 0.64
C LYS A 5 12.03 -9.96 0.83
N GLU A 6 11.41 -10.55 1.83
CA GLU A 6 10.10 -10.16 2.32
C GLU A 6 10.32 -9.18 3.45
N TYR A 7 9.67 -8.02 3.38
CA TYR A 7 9.62 -7.10 4.50
C TYR A 7 8.24 -6.48 4.61
N PHE A 8 7.89 -6.15 5.85
CA PHE A 8 6.64 -5.48 6.19
C PHE A 8 6.92 -3.99 6.36
N GLU A 9 6.09 -3.16 5.74
CA GLU A 9 6.15 -1.70 5.88
C GLU A 9 4.82 -1.20 6.44
N ALA A 10 4.87 -0.43 7.52
CA ALA A 10 3.69 0.24 8.04
C ALA A 10 3.46 1.52 7.23
N LEU A 11 2.26 1.68 6.66
CA LEU A 11 1.84 2.86 5.95
C LEU A 11 0.69 3.52 6.72
N GLU A 12 0.87 4.77 7.10
CA GLU A 12 -0.20 5.57 7.68
C GLU A 12 -1.06 6.17 6.58
N LEU A 13 -2.34 5.83 6.59
CA LEU A 13 -3.36 6.39 5.72
C LEU A 13 -3.98 7.61 6.40
N VAL A 14 -3.93 8.74 5.70
CA VAL A 14 -4.53 9.99 6.14
C VAL A 14 -6.03 10.02 5.85
N GLU A 15 -6.81 10.58 6.78
CA GLU A 15 -8.24 10.75 6.59
C GLU A 15 -8.51 11.59 5.33
N GLY A 16 -9.46 11.13 4.51
CA GLY A 16 -9.82 11.80 3.27
C GLY A 16 -8.97 11.41 2.06
N GLY A 17 -7.85 10.73 2.25
CA GLY A 17 -7.04 10.17 1.18
C GLY A 17 -7.78 9.10 0.37
N ILE A 18 -7.35 8.87 -0.87
CA ILE A 18 -7.89 7.84 -1.76
C ILE A 18 -6.90 6.69 -1.88
N VAL A 19 -7.39 5.47 -1.67
CA VAL A 19 -6.62 4.23 -1.86
C VAL A 19 -7.27 3.36 -2.92
N HIS A 20 -6.46 2.71 -3.73
CA HIS A 20 -6.91 1.74 -4.72
C HIS A 20 -6.70 0.34 -4.17
N LEU A 21 -7.78 -0.43 -4.07
CA LEU A 21 -7.72 -1.83 -3.66
C LEU A 21 -7.27 -2.71 -4.84
N GLY A 22 -6.87 -3.95 -4.55
CA GLY A 22 -6.38 -4.88 -5.57
C GLY A 22 -7.40 -5.24 -6.68
N ASP A 23 -8.69 -4.94 -6.46
CA ASP A 23 -9.76 -5.06 -7.45
C ASP A 23 -9.91 -3.81 -8.34
N GLY A 24 -9.03 -2.81 -8.19
CA GLY A 24 -9.07 -1.54 -8.91
C GLY A 24 -10.06 -0.52 -8.34
N LYS A 25 -10.77 -0.84 -7.25
CA LYS A 25 -11.73 0.07 -6.65
C LYS A 25 -11.03 1.17 -5.84
N ALA A 26 -11.37 2.43 -6.14
CA ALA A 26 -10.99 3.58 -5.33
C ALA A 26 -11.87 3.67 -4.08
N CYS A 27 -11.25 3.78 -2.91
CA CYS A 27 -11.89 3.93 -1.62
C CYS A 27 -11.37 5.19 -0.91
N LYS A 28 -12.26 5.91 -0.22
CA LYS A 28 -11.88 7.05 0.62
C LYS A 28 -11.61 6.59 2.04
N VAL A 29 -10.47 6.98 2.58
CA VAL A 29 -10.09 6.69 3.96
C VAL A 29 -10.97 7.51 4.91
N ARG A 30 -11.60 6.84 5.88
CA ARG A 30 -12.36 7.48 6.97
C ARG A 30 -11.63 7.24 8.28
N GLY A 31 -11.20 8.32 8.94
CA GLY A 31 -10.32 8.27 10.11
C GLY A 31 -8.85 7.98 9.80
N VAL A 32 -8.03 7.88 10.84
CA VAL A 32 -6.60 7.54 10.73
C VAL A 32 -6.45 6.03 10.78
N VAL A 33 -5.82 5.43 9.77
CA VAL A 33 -5.62 3.98 9.68
C VAL A 33 -4.16 3.70 9.39
N SER A 34 -3.52 2.84 10.19
CA SER A 34 -2.20 2.29 9.85
C SER A 34 -2.37 0.91 9.23
N VAL A 35 -1.79 0.67 8.05
CA VAL A 35 -1.82 -0.62 7.36
C VAL A 35 -0.43 -1.20 7.25
N CYS A 36 -0.28 -2.49 7.54
CA CYS A 36 0.97 -3.22 7.30
C CYS A 36 0.95 -3.82 5.89
N LEU A 37 1.81 -3.32 5.01
CA LEU A 37 2.00 -3.83 3.67
C LEU A 37 3.08 -4.89 3.66
N ARG A 38 2.76 -6.05 3.07
CA ARG A 38 3.74 -7.09 2.76
C ARG A 38 4.35 -6.80 1.40
N ARG A 39 5.60 -6.33 1.35
CA ARG A 39 6.31 -6.10 0.08
C ARG A 39 7.20 -7.29 -0.27
N PHE A 40 7.29 -7.57 -1.57
CA PHE A 40 8.27 -8.49 -2.14
C PHE A 40 9.21 -7.67 -3.02
N ASP A 41 10.51 -7.71 -2.72
CA ASP A 41 11.52 -7.06 -3.55
C ASP A 41 11.35 -7.46 -5.03
N ASN A 42 11.54 -6.47 -5.92
CA ASN A 42 11.44 -6.61 -7.37
C ASN A 42 10.02 -6.72 -7.96
N CYS A 43 8.96 -6.59 -7.15
CA CYS A 43 7.59 -6.34 -7.61
C CYS A 43 7.21 -4.88 -7.28
N GLY A 44 7.70 -3.92 -8.08
CA GLY A 44 7.40 -2.51 -7.86
C GLY A 44 5.90 -2.23 -8.03
N PHE A 45 5.18 -2.05 -6.93
CA PHE A 45 3.88 -1.38 -6.94
C PHE A 45 4.15 0.10 -6.70
N LEU A 46 4.09 0.89 -7.79
CA LEU A 46 4.06 2.34 -7.73
C LEU A 46 2.73 2.76 -7.11
N LEU A 47 2.75 3.09 -5.82
CA LEU A 47 1.71 3.93 -5.23
C LEU A 47 1.95 5.34 -5.77
N HIS A 48 1.27 5.68 -6.87
CA HIS A 48 1.22 7.06 -7.34
C HIS A 48 0.28 7.85 -6.43
N ASP A 49 0.79 8.94 -5.86
CA ASP A 49 -0.02 10.02 -5.32
C ASP A 49 -0.76 10.68 -6.50
N VAL A 50 -2.09 10.70 -6.44
CA VAL A 50 -2.99 11.32 -7.44
C VAL A 50 -3.85 12.36 -6.74
#